data_AF-A0A7L3M3F1-F1
#
_entry.id   AF-A0A7L3M3F1-F1
#
_cell.length_a   1.000
_cell.length_b   1.000
_cell.length_c   1.000
_cell.angle_alpha   90.00
_cell.angle_beta   90.00
_cell.angle_gamma   90.00
#
_symmetry.space_group_name_H-M   'P 1'
#
loop_
_entity.id
_entity.type
_entity.pdbx_description
1 polymer ?
#
loop_
_entity_poly.entity_id
_entity_poly.type
_entity_poly.pdbx_seq_one_letter_code
_entity_poly.pdbx_strand_id
1 'polypeptide(L)'
;LLQKYGYTHLSAGDLLRDERKRPGSQYGELIENYIKEGEIVPVEITISLLKRAMDQTMAANSQKNKFLIDGFPRNEDNLQGWTKTMDGKADVSFVLFFDCDNEV
;
A
#
# COMPACT_ATOMS: atom_id res chain seq x y z
N LEU A 1 9.85 1.72 -14.53
CA LEU A 1 9.43 0.33 -14.20
C LEU A 1 8.08 -0.04 -14.80
N LEU A 2 7.08 0.84 -14.72
CA LEU A 2 5.69 0.56 -15.12
C LEU A 2 5.54 0.25 -16.62
N GLN A 3 5.88 1.20 -17.50
CA GLN A 3 5.71 1.02 -18.96
C GLN A 3 6.64 -0.04 -19.56
N LYS A 4 7.84 -0.20 -19.02
CA LYS A 4 8.86 -1.11 -19.56
C LYS A 4 8.72 -2.55 -19.08
N TYR A 5 8.24 -2.77 -17.85
CA TYR A 5 8.23 -4.10 -17.22
C TYR A 5 6.85 -4.56 -16.73
N GLY A 6 5.78 -3.79 -16.98
CA GLY A 6 4.40 -4.21 -16.71
C GLY A 6 4.01 -4.21 -15.24
N TYR A 7 4.71 -3.45 -14.39
CA TYR A 7 4.34 -3.30 -12.98
C TYR A 7 3.10 -2.41 -12.83
N THR A 8 2.26 -2.72 -11.86
CA THR A 8 1.18 -1.84 -11.39
C THR A 8 1.69 -1.06 -10.18
N HIS A 9 1.64 0.27 -10.23
CA HIS A 9 2.04 1.11 -9.11
C HIS A 9 0.88 1.22 -8.11
N LEU A 10 1.18 1.03 -6.83
CA LEU A 10 0.26 1.23 -5.72
C LEU A 10 0.92 2.13 -4.67
N SER A 11 0.31 3.29 -4.43
CA SER A 11 0.75 4.21 -3.37
C SER A 11 -0.13 4.02 -2.14
N ALA A 12 0.47 3.62 -1.02
CA ALA A 12 -0.27 3.42 0.23
C ALA A 12 -0.95 4.73 0.68
N GLY A 13 -0.28 5.87 0.47
CA GLY A 13 -0.83 7.18 0.78
C GLY A 13 -2.04 7.56 -0.08
N ASP A 14 -2.02 7.22 -1.38
CA ASP A 14 -3.16 7.46 -2.27
C ASP A 14 -4.33 6.55 -1.93
N LEU A 15 -4.07 5.26 -1.67
CA LEU A 15 -5.12 4.32 -1.26
C LEU A 15 -5.82 4.79 0.02
N LEU A 16 -5.08 5.30 1.00
CA LEU A 16 -5.65 5.88 2.23
C LEU A 16 -6.47 7.15 1.93
N ARG A 17 -5.95 8.07 1.10
CA ARG A 17 -6.66 9.29 0.72
C ARG A 17 -7.96 9.00 -0.03
N ASP A 18 -7.94 8.01 -0.91
CA ASP A 18 -9.11 7.60 -1.70
C ASP A 18 -10.14 6.89 -0.82
N GLU A 19 -9.70 5.99 0.07
CA GLU A 19 -10.58 5.31 1.02
C GLU A 19 -11.27 6.30 1.97
N ARG A 20 -10.56 7.36 2.36
CA ARG A 20 -11.09 8.46 3.18
C ARG A 20 -12.15 9.28 2.44
N LYS A 21 -11.94 9.56 1.16
CA LYS A 21 -12.87 10.36 0.34
C LYS A 21 -14.08 9.57 -0.15
N ARG A 22 -14.01 8.24 -0.14
CA ARG A 22 -15.05 7.36 -0.68
C ARG A 22 -16.30 7.37 0.21
N PRO A 23 -17.47 7.82 -0.30
CA PRO A 23 -18.71 7.82 0.47
C PRO A 23 -19.09 6.41 0.94
N GLY A 24 -19.47 6.26 2.21
CA GLY A 24 -19.82 4.95 2.79
C GLY A 24 -18.64 3.99 2.95
N SER A 25 -17.41 4.49 2.89
CA SER A 25 -16.20 3.70 3.08
C SER A 25 -16.14 3.04 4.46
N GLN A 26 -15.76 1.78 4.50
CA GLN A 26 -15.58 1.00 5.73
C GLN A 26 -14.57 1.65 6.69
N TYR A 27 -13.53 2.28 6.15
CA TYR A 27 -12.45 2.87 6.96
C TYR A 27 -12.42 4.40 6.86
N GLY A 28 -13.37 5.03 6.17
CA GLY A 28 -13.31 6.45 5.83
C GLY A 28 -13.19 7.36 7.05
N GLU A 29 -14.10 7.21 8.02
CA GLU A 29 -14.10 8.00 9.26
C GLU A 29 -12.89 7.70 10.14
N LEU A 30 -12.49 6.42 10.22
CA LEU A 30 -11.35 6.00 11.02
C LEU A 30 -10.04 6.61 10.49
N ILE A 31 -9.82 6.54 9.18
CA ILE A 31 -8.65 7.15 8.52
C ILE A 31 -8.66 8.67 8.67
N GLU A 32 -9.83 9.32 8.56
CA GLU A 32 -9.97 10.77 8.74
C GLU A 32 -9.53 11.21 10.14
N ASN A 33 -9.89 10.46 11.19
CA ASN A 33 -9.52 10.78 12.57
C ASN A 33 -8.00 10.69 12.78
N TYR A 34 -7.37 9.57 12.39
CA TYR A 34 -5.92 9.40 12.52
C TYR A 34 -5.14 10.49 11.78
N ILE A 35 -5.54 10.82 10.55
CA ILE A 35 -4.86 11.86 9.76
C ILE A 35 -5.01 13.24 10.39
N LYS A 36 -6.20 13.58 10.93
CA LYS A 36 -6.44 14.86 11.61
C LYS A 36 -5.59 15.01 12.87
N GLU A 37 -5.38 13.92 13.60
CA GLU A 37 -4.61 13.88 14.83
C GLU A 37 -3.09 13.79 14.59
N GLY A 38 -2.66 13.66 13.32
CA GLY A 38 -1.25 13.47 12.97
C GLY A 38 -0.72 12.09 13.36
N GLU A 39 -1.62 11.15 13.65
CA GLU A 39 -1.31 9.80 14.05
C GLU A 39 -1.12 8.87 12.84
N ILE A 40 -0.44 7.75 13.09
CA ILE A 40 -0.20 6.74 12.07
C ILE A 40 -1.43 5.84 11.96
N VAL A 41 -2.00 5.75 10.76
CA VAL A 41 -3.10 4.82 10.48
C VAL A 41 -2.67 3.38 10.80
N PRO A 42 -3.50 2.58 11.50
CA PRO A 42 -3.20 1.18 11.79
C PRO A 42 -2.73 0.39 10.57
N VAL A 43 -1.71 -0.43 10.77
CA VAL A 43 -1.05 -1.21 9.70
C VAL A 43 -2.05 -2.11 8.97
N GLU A 44 -2.99 -2.71 9.69
CA GLU A 44 -3.98 -3.66 9.17
C GLU A 44 -4.89 -3.01 8.11
N ILE A 45 -5.23 -1.73 8.28
CA ILE A 45 -6.02 -0.98 7.31
C ILE A 45 -5.22 -0.81 6.03
N THR A 46 -3.97 -0.37 6.14
CA THR A 46 -3.10 -0.14 4.98
C THR A 46 -2.85 -1.44 4.20
N ILE A 47 -2.56 -2.55 4.89
CA ILE A 47 -2.42 -3.87 4.27
C ILE A 47 -3.71 -4.30 3.57
N SER A 48 -4.87 -4.10 4.22
CA SER A 48 -6.17 -4.45 3.64
C SER A 48 -6.45 -3.69 2.34
N LEU A 49 -6.12 -2.39 2.30
CA LEU A 49 -6.28 -1.56 1.10
C LEU A 49 -5.34 -2.00 -0.03
N LEU A 50 -4.06 -2.24 0.29
CA LEU A 50 -3.09 -2.77 -0.67
C LEU A 50 -3.54 -4.10 -1.23
N LYS A 51 -3.95 -5.04 -0.37
CA LYS A 51 -4.45 -6.35 -0.78
C LYS A 51 -5.66 -6.23 -1.71
N ARG A 52 -6.65 -5.41 -1.33
CA ARG A 52 -7.84 -5.19 -2.16
C ARG A 52 -7.48 -4.63 -3.53
N ALA A 53 -6.54 -3.69 -3.61
CA ALA A 53 -6.09 -3.13 -4.88
C ALA A 53 -5.36 -4.17 -5.76
N MET A 54 -4.52 -5.03 -5.16
CA MET A 54 -3.87 -6.14 -5.86
C MET A 54 -4.89 -7.15 -6.38
N ASP A 55 -5.82 -7.60 -5.53
CA ASP A 55 -6.86 -8.56 -5.89
C ASP A 55 -7.73 -8.03 -7.05
N GLN A 56 -8.19 -6.77 -6.96
CA GLN A 56 -8.99 -6.14 -8.00
C GLN A 56 -8.24 -6.03 -9.33
N THR A 57 -6.95 -5.70 -9.28
CA THR A 57 -6.09 -5.61 -10.48
C THR A 57 -5.96 -6.97 -11.17
N MET A 58 -5.69 -8.03 -10.39
CA MET A 58 -5.55 -9.38 -10.92
C MET A 58 -6.88 -9.97 -11.40
N ALA A 59 -7.99 -9.63 -10.75
CA ALA A 59 -9.33 -10.03 -11.19
C ALA A 59 -9.70 -9.40 -12.53
N ALA A 60 -9.34 -8.13 -12.75
CA ALA A 60 -9.56 -7.44 -14.02
C ALA A 60 -8.62 -7.94 -15.13
N ASN A 61 -7.37 -8.30 -14.78
CA ASN A 61 -6.41 -8.89 -15.70
C ASN A 61 -5.40 -9.76 -14.94
N SER A 62 -5.49 -11.08 -15.11
CA SER A 62 -4.63 -12.05 -14.42
C SER A 62 -3.15 -11.95 -14.78
N GLN A 63 -2.80 -11.28 -15.88
CA GLN A 63 -1.40 -11.03 -16.26
C GLN A 63 -0.77 -9.85 -15.49
N LYS A 64 -1.58 -9.03 -14.79
CA LYS A 64 -1.09 -7.92 -13.95
C LYS A 64 -0.86 -8.36 -12.51
N ASN A 65 0.10 -9.26 -12.32
CA ASN A 65 0.46 -9.83 -11.01
C ASN A 65 1.74 -9.24 -10.39
N LYS A 66 2.31 -8.18 -10.97
CA LYS A 66 3.51 -7.49 -10.47
C LYS A 66 3.15 -6.11 -9.95
N PHE A 67 3.53 -5.81 -8.72
CA PHE A 67 3.19 -4.57 -8.05
C PHE A 67 4.44 -3.84 -7.59
N LEU A 68 4.44 -2.52 -7.77
CA LEU A 68 5.42 -1.60 -7.19
C LEU A 68 4.69 -0.82 -6.11
N ILE A 69 5.04 -1.05 -4.85
CA ILE A 69 4.41 -0.40 -3.70
C ILE A 69 5.35 0.67 -3.18
N ASP A 70 4.83 1.87 -2.95
CA ASP A 70 5.53 2.93 -2.23
C ASP A 70 4.72 3.47 -1.04
N GLY A 71 5.40 4.22 -0.17
CA GLY A 71 4.82 4.77 1.04
C GLY A 71 4.51 3.73 2.13
N PHE A 72 4.86 2.46 1.92
CA PHE A 72 4.72 1.33 2.84
C PHE A 72 5.76 0.24 2.53
N PRO A 73 6.35 -0.42 3.54
CA PRO A 73 6.25 -0.15 4.98
C PRO A 73 7.02 1.13 5.38
N ARG A 74 6.60 1.80 6.46
CA ARG A 74 7.27 3.01 6.99
C ARG A 74 8.12 2.78 8.24
N ASN A 75 7.88 1.68 8.93
CA ASN A 75 8.59 1.28 10.13
C ASN A 75 8.56 -0.25 10.27
N GLU A 76 9.23 -0.76 11.30
CA GLU A 76 9.32 -2.21 11.57
C GLU A 76 7.96 -2.83 11.85
N ASP A 77 7.09 -2.17 12.61
CA ASP A 77 5.74 -2.67 12.91
C ASP A 77 4.91 -2.87 11.64
N ASN A 78 5.06 -1.98 10.65
CA ASN A 78 4.44 -2.14 9.34
C ASN A 78 4.93 -3.39 8.60
N LEU A 79 6.24 -3.62 8.63
CA LEU A 79 6.87 -4.78 7.98
C LEU A 79 6.45 -6.10 8.65
N GLN A 80 6.39 -6.13 9.99
CA GLN A 80 5.93 -7.30 10.73
C GLN A 80 4.46 -7.61 10.46
N GLY A 81 3.60 -6.57 10.47
CA GLY A 81 2.20 -6.70 10.11
C GLY A 81 2.02 -7.25 8.70
N TRP A 82 2.81 -6.76 7.74
CA TRP A 82 2.82 -7.26 6.36
C TRP A 82 3.19 -8.73 6.33
N THR A 83 4.34 -9.09 6.92
CA THR A 83 4.86 -10.46 6.92
C THR A 83 3.82 -11.43 7.49
N LYS A 84 3.23 -11.10 8.63
CA LYS A 84 2.20 -11.96 9.27
C LYS A 84 0.94 -12.11 8.41
N THR A 85 0.50 -11.05 7.74
CA THR A 85 -0.81 -11.01 7.06
C THR A 85 -0.72 -11.47 5.61
N MET A 86 0.39 -11.18 4.93
CA MET A 86 0.60 -11.42 3.51
C MET A 86 1.43 -12.67 3.21
N ASP A 87 1.94 -13.36 4.22
CA ASP A 87 2.56 -14.67 4.04
C ASP A 87 1.62 -15.64 3.31
N GLY A 88 2.20 -16.35 2.34
CA GLY A 88 1.48 -17.22 1.40
C GLY A 88 0.50 -16.51 0.43
N LYS A 89 0.41 -15.18 0.44
CA LYS A 89 -0.51 -14.39 -0.42
C LYS A 89 0.21 -13.50 -1.42
N ALA A 90 1.39 -13.00 -1.09
CA ALA A 90 2.20 -12.19 -1.97
C ALA A 90 3.69 -12.36 -1.66
N ASP A 91 4.50 -12.45 -2.71
CA ASP A 91 5.96 -12.56 -2.60
C ASP A 91 6.62 -11.19 -2.78
N VAL A 92 7.49 -10.84 -1.83
CA VAL A 92 8.35 -9.63 -1.95
C VAL A 92 9.61 -10.02 -2.71
N SER A 93 9.72 -9.59 -3.98
CA SER A 93 10.87 -9.96 -4.82
C SER A 93 12.16 -9.24 -4.44
N PHE A 94 12.09 -7.93 -4.20
CA PHE A 94 13.21 -7.09 -3.79
C PHE A 94 12.71 -5.73 -3.31
N VAL A 95 13.60 -4.97 -2.66
CA VAL A 95 13.37 -3.59 -2.24
C VAL A 95 14.23 -2.67 -3.11
N LEU A 96 13.64 -1.57 -3.59
CA LEU A 96 14.38 -0.47 -4.20
C LEU A 96 14.56 0.63 -3.17
N PHE A 97 15.82 0.88 -2.81
CA PHE A 97 16.20 1.98 -1.95
C PHE A 97 16.81 3.08 -2.80
N PHE A 98 16.11 4.22 -2.87
CA PHE A 98 16.61 5.42 -3.52
C PHE A 98 17.29 6.27 -2.44
N ASP A 99 18.58 6.53 -2.63
CA ASP A 99 19.41 7.21 -1.65
C ASP A 99 20.10 8.41 -2.31
N CYS A 100 20.01 9.56 -1.64
CA CYS A 100 20.63 10.82 -2.03
C CYS A 100 20.81 11.71 -0.79
N ASP A 101 21.72 12.67 -0.87
CA ASP A 101 21.89 13.66 0.18
C ASP A 101 20.61 14.50 0.35
N ASN A 102 20.34 14.95 1.57
CA ASN A 102 19.18 15.79 1.89
C ASN A 102 19.18 17.15 1.16
N GLU A 103 20.32 17.53 0.57
CA GLU A 103 20.51 18.79 -0.16
C GLU A 103 20.27 18.68 -1.68
N VAL A 104 20.03 17.46 -2.18
CA VAL A 104 19.68 17.18 -3.59
C VAL A 104 18.17 17.26 -3.77
#